data_AF-A0A0Q1AJF9-F1
#
_entry.id   AF-A0A0Q1AJF9-F1
#
_cell.length_a   1.000
_cell.length_b   1.000
_cell.length_c   1.000
_cell.angle_alpha   90.00
_cell.angle_beta   90.00
_cell.angle_gamma   90.00
#
_symmetry.space_group_name_H-M   'P 1'
#
loop_
_entity.id
_entity.type
_entity.pdbx_description
1 polymer ?
#
loop_
_entity_poly.entity_id
_entity_poly.type
_entity_poly.pdbx_seq_one_letter_code
_entity_poly.pdbx_strand_id
1 'polypeptide(L)'
;MKKGFSLIELMVVVVIIGILAAIAIPNFIRLKDRAKESEVKANAHTLQLVAEDYATLEDGMYPGTMAAVATGYPDAIPSTMKNPFDGTVSAYMDGAAPAEGQVGYDHPAAASAAAYTIRGAGKGANIIITLWPGM
;
A
#
# COMPACT_ATOMS: atom_id res chain seq x y z
N MET A 1 18.16 31.34 45.17
CA MET A 1 17.83 32.18 43.99
C MET A 1 17.76 31.26 42.78
N LYS A 2 16.60 31.13 42.12
CA LYS A 2 16.49 30.34 40.88
C LYS A 2 17.05 31.20 39.73
N LYS A 3 18.12 30.74 39.08
CA LYS A 3 18.59 31.33 37.81
C LYS A 3 17.48 31.12 36.77
N GLY A 4 16.89 32.22 36.30
CA GLY A 4 15.99 32.20 35.15
C GLY A 4 16.78 32.01 33.86
N PHE A 5 16.18 31.32 32.88
CA PHE A 5 16.73 31.16 31.54
C PHE A 5 16.83 32.52 30.84
N SER A 6 17.90 32.77 30.09
CA SER A 6 18.06 34.02 29.36
C SER A 6 17.19 34.02 28.09
N LEU A 7 16.60 35.17 27.76
CA LEU A 7 15.85 35.35 26.51
C LEU A 7 16.74 35.09 25.29
N ILE A 8 18.02 35.48 25.35
CA ILE A 8 18.95 35.25 24.23
C ILE A 8 19.32 33.77 24.07
N GLU A 9 19.37 33.00 25.16
CA GLU A 9 19.55 31.54 25.09
C GLU A 9 18.39 30.89 24.35
N LEU A 10 17.16 31.30 24.66
CA LEU A 10 15.97 30.79 23.97
C LEU A 10 15.95 31.19 22.49
N MET A 11 16.34 32.42 22.15
CA MET A 11 16.36 32.90 20.77
C MET A 11 17.32 32.10 19.88
N VAL A 12 18.56 31.87 20.35
CA VAL A 12 19.55 31.10 19.57
C VAL A 12 19.09 29.66 19.38
N VAL A 13 18.46 29.05 20.38
CA VAL A 13 17.92 27.69 20.30
C VAL A 13 16.83 27.58 19.23
N VAL A 14 15.87 28.51 19.20
CA VAL A 14 14.80 28.49 18.20
C VAL A 14 15.33 28.71 16.78
N VAL A 15 16.36 29.56 16.61
CA VAL A 15 17.01 29.76 15.31
C VAL A 15 17.67 28.48 14.82
N ILE A 16 18.43 27.79 15.67
CA ILE A 16 19.10 26.53 15.30
C ILE A 16 18.06 25.45 14.96
N ILE A 17 17.01 25.29 15.78
CA ILE A 17 15.92 24.34 15.50
C ILE A 17 15.21 24.70 14.19
N GLY A 18 15.01 25.99 13.89
CA GLY A 18 14.43 26.45 12.64
C GLY A 18 15.24 26.05 11.41
N ILE A 19 16.57 26.20 11.45
CA ILE A 19 17.47 25.79 10.37
C ILE A 19 17.42 24.26 10.16
N LEU A 20 17.49 23.50 11.25
CA LEU A 20 17.42 22.03 11.19
C LEU A 20 16.07 21.55 10.64
N ALA A 21 14.96 22.15 11.10
CA ALA A 21 13.62 21.82 10.65
C ALA A 21 13.43 22.12 9.15
N ALA A 22 13.96 23.25 8.65
CA ALA A 22 13.86 23.62 7.25
C ALA A 22 14.46 22.56 6.30
N ILE A 23 15.55 21.91 6.71
CA ILE A 23 16.20 20.83 5.93
C ILE A 23 15.51 19.48 6.19
N ALA A 24 15.15 19.20 7.44
CA ALA A 24 14.62 17.89 7.83
C ALA A 24 13.18 17.63 7.35
N ILE A 25 12.30 18.63 7.41
CA ILE A 25 10.88 18.49 7.04
C ILE A 25 10.67 17.97 5.61
N PRO A 26 11.26 18.58 4.55
CA PRO A 26 11.03 18.09 3.18
C PRO A 26 11.56 16.68 2.97
N ASN A 27 12.68 16.31 3.61
CA ASN A 27 13.22 14.95 3.54
C ASN A 27 12.31 13.94 4.26
N PHE A 28 11.78 14.32 5.42
CA PHE A 28 10.87 13.49 6.19
C PHE A 28 9.56 13.20 5.43
N ILE A 29 9.00 14.19 4.72
CA ILE A 29 7.81 13.99 3.87
C ILE A 29 8.07 12.95 2.79
N ARG A 30 9.22 13.04 2.09
CA ARG A 30 9.61 12.06 1.06
C ARG A 30 9.81 10.66 1.62
N LEU A 31 10.40 10.55 2.81
CA LEU A 31 10.58 9.26 3.49
C LEU A 31 9.23 8.63 3.84
N LYS A 32 8.28 9.43 4.33
CA LYS A 32 6.91 8.96 4.60
C LYS A 32 6.22 8.47 3.34
N ASP A 33 6.32 9.20 2.22
CA ASP A 33 5.72 8.78 0.95
C ASP A 33 6.29 7.44 0.48
N ARG A 34 7.61 7.24 0.56
CA ARG A 34 8.26 5.96 0.22
C ARG A 34 7.82 4.82 1.13
N ALA A 35 7.61 5.09 2.41
CA ALA A 35 7.09 4.08 3.34
C ALA A 35 5.66 3.66 2.95
N LYS A 36 4.80 4.62 2.59
CA LYS A 36 3.45 4.33 2.08
C LYS A 36 3.48 3.53 0.78
N GLU A 37 4.35 3.87 -0.16
CA GLU A 37 4.54 3.09 -1.39
C GLU A 37 5.00 1.65 -1.11
N SER A 38 5.87 1.45 -0.11
CA SER A 38 6.27 0.10 0.32
C SER A 38 5.10 -0.69 0.91
N GLU A 39 4.18 -0.02 1.61
CA GLU A 39 2.98 -0.65 2.16
C GLU A 39 1.99 -1.05 1.06
N VAL A 40 1.85 -0.24 0.00
CA VAL A 40 1.07 -0.63 -1.20
C VAL A 40 1.63 -1.91 -1.84
N LYS A 41 2.97 -2.04 -1.91
CA LYS A 41 3.62 -3.28 -2.39
C LYS A 41 3.30 -4.47 -1.50
N ALA A 42 3.32 -4.28 -0.18
CA ALA A 42 2.98 -5.33 0.77
C ALA A 42 1.52 -5.77 0.59
N ASN A 43 0.58 -4.83 0.46
CA ASN A 43 -0.82 -5.14 0.20
C ASN A 43 -1.02 -5.90 -1.13
N ALA A 44 -0.30 -5.51 -2.18
CA ALA A 44 -0.30 -6.23 -3.46
C ALA A 44 0.21 -7.67 -3.32
N HIS A 45 1.27 -7.89 -2.56
CA HIS A 45 1.78 -9.22 -2.26
C HIS A 45 0.78 -10.04 -1.44
N THR A 46 0.07 -9.43 -0.50
CA THR A 46 -1.00 -10.11 0.25
C THR A 46 -2.12 -10.59 -0.68
N LEU A 47 -2.57 -9.77 -1.64
CA LEU A 47 -3.57 -10.21 -2.62
C LEU A 47 -3.05 -11.33 -3.53
N GLN A 48 -1.77 -11.30 -3.90
CA GLN A 48 -1.13 -12.41 -4.62
C GLN A 48 -1.22 -13.72 -3.82
N LEU A 49 -0.85 -13.70 -2.54
CA LEU A 49 -0.95 -14.88 -1.68
C LEU A 49 -2.38 -15.40 -1.59
N VAL A 50 -3.37 -14.50 -1.49
CA VAL A 50 -4.79 -14.88 -1.48
C VAL A 50 -5.22 -15.54 -2.80
N ALA A 51 -4.78 -14.99 -3.93
CA ALA A 51 -5.09 -15.56 -5.24
C ALA A 51 -4.44 -16.96 -5.42
N GLU A 52 -3.20 -17.15 -4.95
CA GLU A 52 -2.50 -18.43 -4.98
C GLU A 52 -3.10 -19.47 -4.04
N ASP A 53 -3.49 -19.07 -2.83
CA ASP A 53 -4.19 -19.93 -1.88
C ASP A 53 -5.54 -20.39 -2.44
N TYR A 54 -6.31 -19.47 -3.03
CA TYR A 54 -7.56 -19.79 -3.72
C TYR A 54 -7.35 -20.81 -4.86
N ALA A 55 -6.33 -20.60 -5.71
CA ALA A 55 -6.04 -21.52 -6.80
C ALA A 55 -5.64 -22.93 -6.30
N THR A 56 -5.04 -23.03 -5.12
CA THR A 56 -4.72 -24.34 -4.52
C THR A 56 -5.98 -25.11 -4.09
N LEU A 57 -7.04 -24.38 -3.73
CA LEU A 57 -8.33 -24.95 -3.31
C LEU A 57 -9.24 -25.28 -4.51
N GLU A 58 -9.14 -24.52 -5.59
CA GLU A 58 -10.03 -24.56 -6.75
C GLU A 58 -9.34 -25.13 -8.01
N ASP A 59 -8.71 -26.29 -7.88
CA ASP A 59 -8.11 -27.06 -8.98
C ASP A 59 -7.15 -26.26 -9.90
N GLY A 60 -6.41 -25.30 -9.33
CA GLY A 60 -5.46 -24.45 -10.05
C GLY A 60 -6.09 -23.24 -10.76
N MET A 61 -7.37 -22.96 -10.51
CA MET A 61 -8.09 -21.81 -11.08
C MET A 61 -7.94 -20.58 -10.19
N TYR A 62 -7.39 -19.49 -10.73
CA TYR A 62 -7.35 -18.23 -10.00
C TYR A 62 -8.74 -17.60 -9.88
N PRO A 63 -9.00 -16.81 -8.82
CA PRO A 63 -10.30 -16.21 -8.60
C PRO A 63 -10.65 -15.21 -9.71
N GLY A 64 -11.89 -15.22 -10.17
CA GLY A 64 -12.36 -14.22 -11.15
C GLY A 64 -12.42 -12.81 -10.57
N THR A 65 -12.66 -12.68 -9.26
CA THR A 65 -12.67 -11.44 -8.49
C THR A 65 -12.25 -11.70 -7.04
N MET A 66 -11.62 -10.72 -6.39
CA MET A 66 -11.35 -10.73 -4.95
C MET A 66 -12.64 -10.62 -4.13
N ALA A 67 -13.69 -9.97 -4.66
CA ALA A 67 -15.00 -9.98 -4.01
C ALA A 67 -15.58 -11.40 -3.87
N ALA A 68 -15.41 -12.26 -4.89
CA ALA A 68 -15.85 -13.66 -4.80
C ALA A 68 -15.08 -14.41 -3.71
N VAL A 69 -13.75 -14.19 -3.62
CA VAL A 69 -12.93 -14.76 -2.55
C VAL A 69 -13.40 -14.29 -1.18
N ALA A 70 -13.64 -13.00 -0.99
CA ALA A 70 -14.12 -12.46 0.29
C ALA A 70 -15.47 -13.07 0.72
N THR A 71 -16.33 -13.46 -0.23
CA THR A 71 -17.60 -14.12 0.09
C THR A 71 -17.48 -15.62 0.37
N GLY A 72 -16.61 -16.33 -0.37
CA GLY A 72 -16.40 -17.78 -0.20
C GLY A 72 -15.45 -18.12 0.94
N TYR A 73 -14.48 -17.26 1.21
CA TYR A 73 -13.40 -17.40 2.18
C TYR A 73 -13.22 -16.08 2.95
N PRO A 74 -14.10 -15.76 3.91
CA PRO A 74 -14.17 -14.44 4.55
C PRO A 74 -12.91 -14.03 5.32
N ASP A 75 -12.08 -15.00 5.72
CA ASP A 75 -10.82 -14.76 6.43
C ASP A 75 -9.58 -14.76 5.52
N ALA A 76 -9.75 -15.02 4.22
CA ALA A 76 -8.63 -15.07 3.27
C ALA A 76 -8.01 -13.69 3.06
N ILE A 77 -8.83 -12.64 2.96
CA ILE A 77 -8.35 -11.26 2.83
C ILE A 77 -8.30 -10.61 4.22
N PRO A 78 -7.13 -10.19 4.73
CA PRO A 78 -7.04 -9.54 6.03
C PRO A 78 -7.88 -8.26 6.08
N SER A 79 -8.82 -8.19 7.02
CA SER A 79 -9.64 -6.99 7.29
C SER A 79 -8.83 -5.80 7.82
N THR A 80 -7.55 -6.03 8.14
CA THR A 80 -6.59 -5.01 8.55
C THR A 80 -5.86 -4.35 7.38
N MET A 81 -6.02 -4.86 6.16
CA MET A 81 -5.41 -4.28 4.96
C MET A 81 -6.00 -2.89 4.72
N LYS A 82 -5.18 -1.84 4.85
CA LYS A 82 -5.61 -0.44 4.69
C LYS A 82 -4.85 0.26 3.59
N ASN A 83 -5.50 1.25 3.00
CA ASN A 83 -4.83 2.18 2.11
C ASN A 83 -3.89 3.08 2.95
N PRO A 84 -2.58 3.11 2.66
CA PRO A 84 -1.60 3.86 3.45
C PRO A 84 -1.65 5.39 3.24
N PHE A 85 -2.37 5.86 2.21
CA PHE A 85 -2.52 7.28 1.90
C PHE A 85 -3.69 7.92 2.63
N ASP A 86 -4.84 7.24 2.68
CA ASP A 86 -6.09 7.77 3.26
C ASP A 86 -6.58 7.03 4.52
N GLY A 87 -6.04 5.85 4.83
CA GLY A 87 -6.39 5.03 6.00
C GLY A 87 -7.68 4.20 5.87
N THR A 88 -8.28 4.14 4.68
CA THR A 88 -9.50 3.35 4.42
C THR A 88 -9.22 1.84 4.47
N VAL A 89 -10.21 1.05 4.89
CA VAL A 89 -10.10 -0.40 5.16
C VAL A 89 -10.24 -1.27 3.89
N SER A 90 -10.64 -0.66 2.77
CA SER A 90 -10.75 -1.36 1.49
C SER A 90 -9.59 -0.95 0.58
N ALA A 91 -8.40 -1.45 0.93
CA ALA A 91 -7.20 -1.21 0.12
C ALA A 91 -7.20 -2.01 -1.18
N TYR A 92 -8.09 -2.99 -1.32
CA TYR A 92 -8.22 -3.81 -2.53
C TYR A 92 -9.47 -3.46 -3.32
N MET A 93 -9.44 -3.76 -4.62
CA MET A 93 -10.61 -3.75 -5.49
C MET A 93 -10.46 -4.70 -6.66
N ASP A 94 -11.59 -5.01 -7.28
CA ASP A 94 -11.62 -5.69 -8.57
C ASP A 94 -11.41 -4.69 -9.72
N GLY A 95 -10.56 -5.04 -10.67
CA GLY A 95 -10.11 -4.19 -11.76
C GLY A 95 -8.90 -3.32 -11.42
N ALA A 96 -8.66 -2.27 -12.20
CA ALA A 96 -7.51 -1.37 -11.99
C ALA A 96 -7.74 -0.40 -10.83
N ALA A 97 -6.74 -0.23 -9.95
CA ALA A 97 -6.76 0.76 -8.87
C ALA A 97 -6.84 2.21 -9.43
N PRO A 98 -7.92 2.98 -9.15
CA PRO A 98 -8.12 4.33 -9.65
C PRO A 98 -7.51 5.40 -8.75
N ALA A 99 -7.22 5.11 -7.48
CA ALA A 99 -6.70 6.08 -6.52
C ALA A 99 -5.44 5.59 -5.79
N GLU A 100 -4.60 6.55 -5.38
CA GLU A 100 -3.35 6.30 -4.65
C GLU A 100 -3.58 5.42 -3.42
N GLY A 101 -2.70 4.44 -3.22
CA GLY A 101 -2.74 3.54 -2.08
C GLY A 101 -3.60 2.31 -2.24
N GLN A 102 -4.41 2.24 -3.30
CA GLN A 102 -5.25 1.09 -3.58
C GLN A 102 -4.51 0.06 -4.44
N VAL A 103 -4.95 -1.18 -4.32
CA VAL A 103 -4.46 -2.34 -5.06
C VAL A 103 -5.62 -2.94 -5.84
N GLY A 104 -5.47 -2.98 -7.16
CA GLY A 104 -6.44 -3.56 -8.06
C GLY A 104 -6.06 -4.99 -8.42
N TYR A 105 -7.03 -5.89 -8.41
CA TYR A 105 -6.92 -7.26 -8.92
C TYR A 105 -7.72 -7.38 -10.23
N ASP A 106 -7.05 -7.65 -11.34
CA ASP A 106 -7.66 -7.79 -12.66
C ASP A 106 -7.45 -9.20 -13.21
N HIS A 107 -8.55 -9.92 -13.42
CA HIS A 107 -8.55 -11.23 -14.07
C HIS A 107 -9.09 -11.05 -15.50
N PRO A 108 -8.31 -11.33 -16.55
CA PRO A 108 -8.76 -11.16 -17.92
C PRO A 108 -9.90 -12.15 -18.22
N ALA A 109 -11.10 -11.61 -18.48
CA ALA A 109 -12.30 -12.39 -18.77
C ALA A 109 -12.21 -13.32 -20.01
N ALA A 110 -11.11 -13.26 -20.79
CA ALA A 110 -11.01 -13.87 -22.11
C ALA A 110 -9.83 -14.84 -22.32
N ALA A 111 -8.96 -15.11 -21.33
CA ALA A 111 -7.79 -15.96 -21.57
C ALA A 111 -7.39 -16.77 -20.35
N SER A 112 -7.91 -18.01 -20.26
CA SER A 112 -7.51 -19.08 -19.32
C SER A 112 -7.55 -18.69 -17.84
N ALA A 113 -8.16 -19.52 -17.00
CA ALA A 113 -8.22 -19.36 -15.54
C ALA A 113 -6.84 -19.31 -14.82
N ALA A 114 -5.74 -19.16 -15.57
CA ALA A 114 -4.37 -19.25 -15.14
C ALA A 114 -3.66 -17.88 -15.03
N ALA A 115 -4.24 -16.75 -15.49
CA ALA A 115 -3.56 -15.45 -15.44
C ALA A 115 -4.31 -14.40 -14.61
N TYR A 116 -3.58 -13.55 -13.89
CA TYR A 116 -4.13 -12.38 -13.20
C TYR A 116 -3.10 -11.25 -13.14
N THR A 117 -3.57 -10.00 -13.01
CA THR A 117 -2.71 -8.82 -12.86
C THR A 117 -3.05 -8.09 -11.58
N ILE A 118 -2.04 -7.76 -10.76
CA ILE A 118 -2.20 -6.91 -9.59
C ILE A 118 -1.56 -5.54 -9.84
N ARG A 119 -2.30 -4.46 -9.61
CA ARG A 119 -1.82 -3.08 -9.82
C ARG A 119 -1.99 -2.27 -8.56
N GLY A 120 -0.89 -1.93 -7.90
CA GLY A 120 -0.88 -0.95 -6.81
C GLY A 120 -0.71 0.47 -7.35
N ALA A 121 -1.55 1.41 -6.91
CA ALA A 121 -1.40 2.82 -7.27
C ALA A 121 -0.51 3.55 -6.24
N GLY A 122 0.63 4.09 -6.67
CA GLY A 122 1.50 4.95 -5.83
C GLY A 122 1.19 6.45 -6.02
N LYS A 123 1.94 7.33 -5.33
CA LYS A 123 1.75 8.81 -5.33
C LYS A 123 2.05 9.52 -6.68
N GLY A 124 2.40 8.78 -7.71
CA GLY A 124 2.85 9.35 -8.99
C GLY A 124 3.30 8.33 -10.03
N ALA A 125 3.33 7.04 -9.68
CA ALA A 125 3.54 5.94 -10.60
C ALA A 125 2.75 4.72 -10.13
N ASN A 126 2.16 4.00 -11.07
CA ASN A 126 1.54 2.71 -10.79
C ASN A 126 2.64 1.67 -10.56
N ILE A 127 2.57 0.98 -9.43
CA ILE A 127 3.35 -0.21 -9.14
C ILE A 127 2.57 -1.38 -9.76
N ILE A 128 3.04 -1.89 -10.89
CA ILE A 128 2.38 -2.99 -11.60
C ILE A 128 3.13 -4.29 -11.27
N ILE A 129 2.43 -5.25 -10.68
CA ILE A 129 2.88 -6.62 -10.51
C ILE A 129 2.01 -7.48 -11.43
N THR A 130 2.54 -7.89 -12.58
CA THR A 130 1.85 -8.81 -13.49
C THR A 130 2.47 -10.18 -13.32
N LEU A 131 1.64 -11.18 -13.00
CA LEU A 131 2.08 -12.57 -12.88
C LEU A 131 1.46 -13.36 -14.03
N TRP A 132 2.31 -14.08 -14.75
CA TRP A 132 1.88 -15.00 -15.81
C TRP A 132 1.92 -16.42 -15.25
N PRO A 133 0.97 -17.29 -15.61
CA PRO A 133 1.03 -18.69 -15.18
C PRO A 133 2.32 -19.34 -15.68
N GLY A 134 3.08 -19.94 -14.75
CA GLY A 134 4.23 -20.79 -15.06
C GLY A 134 5.63 -20.20 -14.82
N MET A 135 5.78 -19.18 -13.97
CA MET A 135 7.08 -18.73 -13.45
C MET A 135 7.21 -18.99 -11.95
#